data_AF-A0A1R2CT62-F1
#
_entry.id   AF-A0A1R2CT62-F1
#
_cell.length_a   1.000
_cell.length_b   1.000
_cell.length_c   1.000
_cell.angle_alpha   90.00
_cell.angle_beta   90.00
_cell.angle_gamma   90.00
#
_symmetry.space_group_name_H-M   'P 1'
#
loop_
_entity.id
_entity.type
_entity.pdbx_description
1 polymer ?
#
loop_
_entity_poly.entity_id
_entity_poly.type
_entity_poly.pdbx_seq_one_letter_code
_entity_poly.pdbx_strand_id
1 'polypeptide(L)'
;MWSNIKNIANEAIVAAIDIKQHIAEVANDEVEVKNTLETVEQDLGVNFLDNYIKEHNTLKLQYIDLNGRYDIEKNNWQNEKKQFEETIGILEAGLTEKDKEITWESENYQEQLKEIVKSKNKTQREYEKALEELVAMKNGIVENQYKKEEIDELTVLVKRLQKENSILKEECDEWKNIHENYLKNEEDKVSRSFFIQFLSAFSNNIYNPLERENMLNGLVGQLHLTNEEKSLLGIYVKPKHNSEPEEKEISLFDKFASFLKD
;
A
#
# COMPACT_ATOMS: atom_id res chain seq x y z
N MET A 1 91.90 123.85 -80.62
CA MET A 1 91.81 123.70 -79.15
C MET A 1 90.46 124.15 -78.57
N TRP A 2 89.94 125.33 -78.93
CA TRP A 2 88.68 125.87 -78.37
C TRP A 2 87.39 125.05 -78.68
N SER A 3 87.33 124.33 -79.80
CA SER A 3 86.18 123.49 -80.15
C SER A 3 86.03 122.24 -79.25
N ASN A 4 87.13 121.65 -78.75
CA ASN A 4 87.06 120.48 -77.87
C ASN A 4 86.59 120.84 -76.47
N ILE A 5 87.01 121.99 -75.93
CA ILE A 5 86.61 122.44 -74.59
C ILE A 5 85.11 122.71 -74.53
N LYS A 6 84.53 123.25 -75.61
CA LYS A 6 83.09 123.55 -75.69
C LYS A 6 82.24 122.28 -75.78
N ASN A 7 82.71 121.25 -76.49
CA ASN A 7 82.05 119.95 -76.54
C ASN A 7 82.11 119.22 -75.19
N ILE A 8 83.29 119.19 -74.55
CA ILE A 8 83.46 118.57 -73.23
C ILE A 8 82.57 119.27 -72.18
N ALA A 9 82.46 120.59 -72.23
CA ALA A 9 81.58 121.34 -71.33
C ALA A 9 80.09 121.05 -71.56
N ASN A 10 79.65 120.93 -72.82
CA ASN A 10 78.27 120.55 -73.13
C ASN A 10 77.96 119.11 -72.71
N GLU A 11 78.85 118.16 -72.96
CA GLU A 11 78.69 116.77 -72.53
C GLU A 11 78.64 116.66 -71.01
N ALA A 12 79.46 117.43 -70.28
CA ALA A 12 79.42 117.49 -68.83
C ALA A 12 78.10 118.08 -68.29
N ILE A 13 77.52 119.07 -68.97
CA ILE A 13 76.23 119.65 -68.59
C ILE A 13 75.09 118.67 -68.84
N VAL A 14 75.08 117.98 -69.99
CA VAL A 14 74.07 116.95 -70.30
C VAL A 14 74.18 115.80 -69.31
N ALA A 15 75.40 115.30 -69.04
CA ALA A 15 75.61 114.25 -68.04
C ALA A 15 75.18 114.68 -66.63
N ALA A 16 75.40 115.94 -66.24
CA ALA A 16 74.96 116.44 -64.94
C ALA A 16 73.43 116.58 -64.84
N ILE A 17 72.75 116.92 -65.95
CA ILE A 17 71.29 116.95 -66.02
C ILE A 17 70.74 115.52 -65.93
N ASP A 18 71.30 114.58 -66.70
CA ASP A 18 70.90 113.17 -66.68
C ASP A 18 71.10 112.55 -65.29
N ILE A 19 72.24 112.83 -64.64
CA ILE A 19 72.51 112.38 -63.26
C ILE A 19 71.50 112.97 -62.27
N LYS A 20 71.19 114.26 -62.38
CA LYS A 20 70.23 114.93 -61.48
C LYS A 20 68.81 114.37 -61.66
N GLN A 21 68.43 114.11 -62.90
CA GLN A 21 67.13 113.55 -63.23
C GLN A 21 67.02 112.10 -62.73
N HIS A 22 68.09 111.31 -62.91
CA HIS A 22 68.13 109.95 -62.42
C HIS A 22 68.14 109.86 -60.88
N ILE A 23 68.84 110.76 -60.18
CA ILE A 23 68.78 110.86 -58.71
C ILE A 23 67.37 111.23 -58.23
N ALA A 24 66.67 112.11 -58.94
CA ALA A 24 65.29 112.48 -58.61
C ALA A 24 64.32 111.31 -58.84
N GLU A 25 64.51 110.54 -59.90
CA GLU A 25 63.73 109.33 -60.20
C GLU A 25 63.96 108.25 -59.13
N VAL A 26 65.22 107.93 -58.80
CA VAL A 26 65.55 106.93 -57.77
C VAL A 26 65.02 107.35 -56.39
N ALA A 27 65.14 108.63 -56.01
CA ALA A 27 64.62 109.11 -54.74
C ALA A 27 63.08 109.11 -54.70
N ASN A 28 62.41 109.34 -55.83
CA ASN A 28 60.95 109.25 -55.92
C ASN A 28 60.47 107.80 -55.84
N ASP A 29 61.17 106.89 -56.52
CA ASP A 29 60.88 105.45 -56.50
C ASP A 29 61.08 104.85 -55.10
N GLU A 30 62.11 105.25 -54.36
CA GLU A 30 62.32 104.80 -52.96
C GLU A 30 61.20 105.25 -52.02
N VAL A 31 60.69 106.47 -52.18
CA VAL A 31 59.57 106.99 -51.38
C VAL A 31 58.27 106.26 -51.75
N GLU A 32 58.06 105.96 -53.03
CA GLU A 32 56.89 105.20 -53.51
C GLU A 32 56.90 103.75 -53.00
N VAL A 33 58.07 103.09 -53.01
CA VAL A 33 58.26 101.74 -52.45
C VAL A 33 58.02 101.73 -50.94
N LYS A 34 58.51 102.73 -50.20
CA LYS A 34 58.30 102.81 -48.76
C LYS A 34 56.83 103.03 -48.39
N ASN A 35 56.15 103.93 -49.10
CA ASN A 35 54.73 104.19 -48.89
C ASN A 35 53.87 102.95 -49.22
N THR A 36 54.19 102.23 -50.31
CA THR A 36 53.48 101.00 -50.66
C THR A 36 53.73 99.89 -49.65
N LEU A 37 54.94 99.75 -49.10
CA LEU A 37 55.24 98.77 -48.05
C LEU A 37 54.46 99.05 -46.76
N GLU A 38 54.43 100.30 -46.28
CA GLU A 38 53.64 100.69 -45.10
C GLU A 38 52.14 100.45 -45.31
N THR A 39 51.62 100.69 -46.52
CA THR A 39 50.22 100.42 -46.87
C THR A 39 49.92 98.92 -46.84
N VAL A 40 50.81 98.09 -47.40
CA VAL A 40 50.68 96.62 -47.41
C VAL A 40 50.77 96.04 -45.99
N GLU A 41 51.67 96.55 -45.14
CA GLU A 41 51.78 96.12 -43.74
C GLU A 41 50.54 96.49 -42.92
N GLN A 42 49.98 97.69 -43.13
CA GLN A 42 48.71 98.07 -42.50
C GLN A 42 47.56 97.20 -42.99
N ASP A 43 47.44 96.95 -44.29
CA ASP A 43 46.38 96.11 -44.85
C ASP A 43 46.49 94.65 -44.38
N LEU A 44 47.70 94.11 -44.27
CA LEU A 44 47.94 92.77 -43.70
C LEU A 44 47.60 92.72 -42.20
N GLY A 45 47.97 93.76 -41.44
CA GLY A 45 47.65 93.88 -40.03
C GLY A 45 46.14 93.95 -39.76
N VAL A 46 45.41 94.74 -40.56
CA VAL A 46 43.94 94.86 -40.47
C VAL A 46 43.27 93.55 -40.87
N ASN A 47 43.71 92.90 -41.96
CA ASN A 47 43.15 91.61 -42.37
C ASN A 47 43.39 90.50 -41.34
N PHE A 48 44.55 90.48 -40.69
CA PHE A 48 44.84 89.52 -39.63
C PHE A 48 43.94 89.73 -38.40
N LEU A 49 43.79 90.99 -37.95
CA LEU A 49 42.90 91.35 -36.84
C LEU A 49 41.44 91.01 -37.14
N ASP A 50 40.95 91.32 -38.35
CA ASP A 50 39.58 91.02 -38.74
C ASP A 50 39.31 89.51 -38.80
N ASN A 51 40.26 88.72 -39.32
CA ASN A 51 40.15 87.27 -39.31
C ASN A 51 40.17 86.70 -37.88
N TYR A 52 41.06 87.18 -37.01
CA TYR A 52 41.13 86.75 -35.61
C TYR A 52 39.83 87.08 -34.86
N ILE A 53 39.28 88.29 -35.03
CA ILE A 53 38.01 88.70 -34.42
C ILE A 53 36.86 87.82 -34.93
N LYS A 54 36.83 87.50 -36.23
CA LYS A 54 35.81 86.60 -36.79
C LYS A 54 35.92 85.19 -36.19
N GLU A 55 37.11 84.59 -36.17
CA GLU A 55 37.33 83.26 -35.58
C GLU A 55 36.97 83.24 -34.10
N HIS A 56 37.37 84.26 -33.33
CA HIS A 56 37.03 84.37 -31.91
C HIS A 56 35.52 84.45 -31.69
N ASN A 57 34.80 85.26 -32.48
CA ASN A 57 33.34 85.36 -32.40
C ASN A 57 32.65 84.05 -32.80
N THR A 58 33.16 83.35 -33.82
CA THR A 58 32.66 82.03 -34.21
C THR A 58 32.84 81.01 -33.09
N LEU A 59 34.03 80.95 -32.47
CA LEU A 59 34.31 80.07 -31.33
C LEU A 59 33.43 80.39 -30.12
N LYS A 60 33.21 81.67 -29.83
CA LYS A 60 32.31 82.11 -28.76
C LYS A 60 30.88 81.63 -28.98
N LEU A 61 30.37 81.74 -30.21
CA LEU A 61 29.03 81.25 -30.55
C LEU A 61 28.94 79.72 -30.48
N GLN A 62 29.96 79.01 -30.96
CA GLN A 62 30.04 77.55 -30.85
C GLN A 62 30.09 77.07 -29.39
N TYR A 63 30.81 77.78 -28.53
CA TYR A 63 30.86 77.48 -27.10
C TYR A 63 29.50 77.67 -26.42
N ILE A 64 28.78 78.74 -26.75
CA ILE A 64 27.42 78.99 -26.23
C ILE A 64 26.46 77.90 -26.69
N ASP A 65 26.50 77.50 -27.96
CA ASP A 65 25.68 76.41 -28.50
C ASP A 65 25.99 75.08 -27.80
N LEU A 66 27.28 74.75 -27.66
CA LEU A 66 27.71 73.52 -26.99
C LEU A 66 27.28 73.49 -25.52
N ASN A 67 27.42 74.60 -24.80
CA ASN A 67 26.98 74.69 -23.41
C ASN A 67 25.45 74.56 -23.30
N GLY A 68 24.71 75.16 -24.24
CA GLY A 68 23.26 74.98 -24.32
C GLY A 68 22.84 73.53 -24.56
N ARG A 69 23.53 72.81 -25.46
CA ARG A 69 23.30 71.38 -25.70
C ARG A 69 23.63 70.54 -24.47
N TYR A 70 24.74 70.83 -23.80
CA TYR A 70 25.13 70.14 -22.57
C TYR A 70 24.08 70.32 -21.46
N ASP A 71 23.54 71.52 -21.27
CA ASP A 71 22.50 71.78 -20.28
C ASP A 71 21.19 71.03 -20.61
N ILE A 72 20.81 70.95 -21.89
CA ILE A 72 19.66 70.15 -22.34
C ILE A 72 19.89 68.67 -22.03
N GLU A 73 21.06 68.14 -22.39
CA GLU A 73 21.37 66.72 -22.22
C GLU A 73 21.46 66.35 -20.73
N LYS A 74 22.05 67.21 -19.90
CA LYS A 74 22.05 67.06 -18.45
C LYS A 74 20.64 66.99 -17.87
N ASN A 75 19.73 67.85 -18.33
CA ASN A 75 18.33 67.82 -17.89
C ASN A 75 17.62 66.55 -18.35
N ASN A 76 17.90 66.06 -19.57
CA ASN A 76 17.36 64.79 -20.06
C ASN A 76 17.82 63.63 -19.18
N TRP A 77 19.11 63.53 -18.87
CA TRP A 77 19.65 62.49 -17.98
C TRP A 77 19.04 62.56 -16.56
N GLN A 78 18.82 63.76 -16.02
CA GLN A 78 18.14 63.92 -14.73
C GLN A 78 16.69 63.46 -14.78
N ASN A 79 15.97 63.76 -15.86
CA ASN A 79 14.59 63.32 -16.06
C ASN A 79 14.51 61.79 -16.22
N GLU A 80 15.38 61.20 -17.04
CA GLU A 80 15.46 59.74 -17.22
C GLU A 80 15.79 59.04 -15.90
N LYS A 81 16.78 59.56 -15.16
CA LYS A 81 17.10 59.03 -13.83
C LYS A 81 15.89 59.03 -12.91
N LYS A 82 15.14 60.14 -12.85
CA LYS A 82 13.94 60.24 -12.02
C LYS A 82 12.86 59.24 -12.44
N GLN A 83 12.64 59.06 -13.75
CA GLN A 83 11.69 58.07 -14.26
C GLN A 83 12.10 56.63 -13.91
N PHE A 84 13.40 56.32 -13.97
CA PHE A 84 13.89 55.01 -13.55
C PHE A 84 13.74 54.80 -12.04
N GLU A 85 14.03 55.80 -11.21
CA GLU A 85 13.82 55.73 -9.76
C GLU A 85 12.34 55.50 -9.40
N GLU A 86 11.41 56.20 -10.08
CA GLU A 86 9.96 55.98 -9.91
C GLU A 86 9.56 54.56 -10.32
N THR A 87 10.08 54.07 -11.44
CA THR A 87 9.79 52.71 -11.93
C THR A 87 10.32 51.64 -10.98
N ILE A 88 11.56 51.81 -10.47
CA ILE A 88 12.15 50.92 -9.47
C ILE A 88 11.28 50.89 -8.22
N GLY A 89 10.85 52.05 -7.71
CA GLY A 89 9.98 52.11 -6.53
C GLY A 89 8.64 51.38 -6.71
N ILE A 90 8.03 51.46 -7.90
CA ILE A 90 6.81 50.71 -8.22
C ILE A 90 7.07 49.21 -8.23
N LEU A 91 8.18 48.77 -8.83
CA LEU A 91 8.54 47.35 -8.91
C LEU A 91 8.88 46.78 -7.53
N GLU A 92 9.61 47.50 -6.69
CA GLU A 92 9.94 47.11 -5.31
C GLU A 92 8.68 46.99 -4.44
N ALA A 93 7.74 47.93 -4.57
CA ALA A 93 6.45 47.84 -3.89
C ALA A 93 5.63 46.63 -4.37
N GLY A 94 5.61 46.38 -5.68
CA GLY A 94 4.95 45.22 -6.28
C GLY A 94 5.55 43.89 -5.82
N LEU A 95 6.88 43.80 -5.75
CA LEU A 95 7.62 42.65 -5.21
C LEU A 95 7.27 42.41 -3.74
N THR A 96 7.30 43.46 -2.91
CA THR A 96 6.98 43.36 -1.48
C THR A 96 5.55 42.86 -1.25
N GLU A 97 4.59 43.31 -2.07
CA GLU A 97 3.21 42.84 -1.97
C GLU A 97 3.07 41.38 -2.41
N LYS A 98 3.76 40.98 -3.48
CA LYS A 98 3.79 39.59 -3.92
C LYS A 98 4.45 38.66 -2.91
N ASP A 99 5.51 39.09 -2.24
CA ASP A 99 6.14 38.31 -1.18
C ASP A 99 5.19 38.06 0.00
N LYS A 100 4.36 39.05 0.37
CA LYS A 100 3.31 38.86 1.38
C LYS A 100 2.24 37.88 0.93
N GLU A 101 1.77 38.00 -0.31
CA GLU A 101 0.79 37.08 -0.90
C GLU A 101 1.30 35.64 -0.89
N ILE A 102 2.53 35.42 -1.37
CA ILE A 102 3.18 34.10 -1.37
C ILE A 102 3.34 33.55 0.04
N THR A 103 3.75 34.40 0.99
CA THR A 103 3.92 33.99 2.41
C THR A 103 2.58 33.55 2.99
N TRP A 104 1.52 34.33 2.78
CA TRP A 104 0.17 34.01 3.25
C TRP A 104 -0.37 32.73 2.60
N GLU A 105 -0.22 32.55 1.29
CA GLU A 105 -0.63 31.32 0.60
C GLU A 105 0.14 30.11 1.12
N SER A 106 1.46 30.25 1.34
CA SER A 106 2.29 29.19 1.89
C SER A 106 1.82 28.74 3.28
N GLU A 107 1.52 29.69 4.17
CA GLU A 107 1.00 29.41 5.51
C GLU A 107 -0.36 28.70 5.45
N ASN A 108 -1.27 29.19 4.60
CA ASN A 108 -2.58 28.57 4.40
C ASN A 108 -2.47 27.13 3.86
N TYR A 109 -1.61 26.88 2.86
CA TYR A 109 -1.40 25.53 2.35
C TYR A 109 -0.74 24.61 3.39
N GLN A 110 0.16 25.12 4.22
CA GLN A 110 0.74 24.34 5.32
C GLN A 110 -0.32 23.95 6.36
N GLU A 111 -1.27 24.82 6.66
CA GLU A 111 -2.37 24.52 7.58
C GLU A 111 -3.30 23.45 6.99
N GLN A 112 -3.71 23.60 5.73
CA GLN A 112 -4.52 22.60 5.02
C GLN A 112 -3.84 21.22 5.00
N LEU A 113 -2.51 21.18 4.75
CA LEU A 113 -1.75 19.94 4.78
C LEU A 113 -1.75 19.28 6.16
N LYS A 114 -1.63 20.06 7.24
CA LYS A 114 -1.70 19.53 8.61
C LYS A 114 -3.07 18.90 8.90
N GLU A 115 -4.15 19.54 8.46
CA GLU A 115 -5.50 18.99 8.62
C GLU A 115 -5.70 17.69 7.84
N ILE A 116 -5.25 17.64 6.58
CA ILE A 116 -5.30 16.44 5.75
C ILE A 116 -4.52 15.29 6.38
N VAL A 117 -3.30 15.54 6.87
CA VAL A 117 -2.48 14.53 7.55
C VAL A 117 -3.18 14.02 8.82
N LYS A 118 -3.77 14.92 9.61
CA LYS A 118 -4.53 14.55 10.81
C LYS A 118 -5.74 13.67 10.46
N SER A 119 -6.49 14.04 9.42
CA SER A 119 -7.64 13.27 8.93
C SER A 119 -7.20 11.89 8.43
N LYS A 120 -6.16 11.82 7.60
CA LYS A 120 -5.58 10.55 7.11
C LYS A 120 -5.19 9.63 8.26
N ASN A 121 -4.49 10.15 9.27
CA ASN A 121 -4.05 9.35 10.42
C ASN A 121 -5.24 8.85 11.25
N LYS A 122 -6.33 9.62 11.35
CA LYS A 122 -7.56 9.18 12.00
C LYS A 122 -8.20 8.03 11.23
N THR A 123 -8.39 8.18 9.92
CA THR A 123 -8.95 7.13 9.06
C THR A 123 -8.09 5.87 9.06
N GLN A 124 -6.76 6.01 9.08
CA GLN A 124 -5.85 4.87 9.16
C GLN A 124 -6.05 4.07 10.45
N ARG A 125 -6.18 4.73 11.60
CA ARG A 125 -6.45 4.04 12.88
C ARG A 125 -7.81 3.34 12.88
N GLU A 126 -8.82 3.96 12.28
CA GLU A 126 -10.16 3.35 12.14
C GLU A 126 -10.10 2.10 11.25
N TYR A 127 -9.31 2.14 10.18
CA TYR A 127 -9.06 0.98 9.31
C TYR A 127 -8.32 -0.14 10.03
N GLU A 128 -7.25 0.19 10.78
CA GLU A 128 -6.49 -0.78 11.57
C GLU A 128 -7.38 -1.49 12.60
N LYS A 129 -8.24 -0.73 13.29
CA LYS A 129 -9.21 -1.29 14.23
C LYS A 129 -10.23 -2.22 13.54
N ALA A 130 -10.77 -1.83 12.39
CA ALA A 130 -11.68 -2.68 11.63
C ALA A 130 -11.01 -3.97 11.14
N LEU A 131 -9.72 -3.90 10.78
CA LEU A 131 -8.94 -5.07 10.38
C LEU A 131 -8.73 -6.03 11.55
N GLU A 132 -8.41 -5.52 12.74
CA GLU A 132 -8.30 -6.34 13.96
C GLU A 132 -9.62 -7.04 14.31
N GLU A 133 -10.74 -6.32 14.25
CA GLU A 133 -12.08 -6.89 14.47
C GLU A 133 -12.41 -7.98 13.45
N LEU A 134 -12.04 -7.79 12.18
CA LEU A 134 -12.26 -8.78 11.12
C LEU A 134 -11.42 -10.04 11.35
N VAL A 135 -10.15 -9.89 11.77
CA VAL A 135 -9.29 -11.04 12.13
C VAL A 135 -9.86 -11.79 13.32
N ALA A 136 -10.32 -11.09 14.36
CA ALA A 136 -10.96 -11.71 15.52
C ALA A 136 -12.24 -12.47 15.12
N MET A 137 -13.08 -11.87 14.28
CA MET A 137 -14.30 -12.50 13.76
C MET A 137 -13.97 -13.75 12.94
N LYS A 138 -12.96 -13.69 12.07
CA LYS A 138 -12.50 -14.85 11.29
C LYS A 138 -12.05 -16.00 12.20
N ASN A 139 -11.27 -15.69 13.24
CA ASN A 139 -10.82 -16.69 14.21
C ASN A 139 -12.00 -17.29 14.98
N GLY A 140 -12.98 -16.48 15.37
CA GLY A 140 -14.21 -16.96 16.02
C GLY A 140 -15.06 -17.87 15.12
N ILE A 141 -15.11 -17.60 13.81
CA ILE A 141 -15.77 -18.48 12.84
C ILE A 141 -15.08 -19.85 12.79
N VAL A 142 -13.75 -19.87 12.74
CA VAL A 142 -12.97 -21.12 12.71
C VAL A 142 -13.16 -21.92 14.01
N GLU A 143 -13.11 -21.27 15.17
CA GLU A 143 -13.37 -21.93 16.45
C GLU A 143 -14.80 -22.51 16.52
N ASN A 144 -15.79 -21.77 16.02
CA ASN A 144 -17.17 -22.26 15.96
C ASN A 144 -17.34 -23.44 14.99
N GLN A 145 -16.56 -23.51 13.91
CA GLN A 145 -16.55 -24.67 13.01
C GLN A 145 -16.03 -25.91 13.74
N TYR A 146 -14.90 -25.80 14.44
CA TYR A 146 -14.36 -26.92 15.24
C TYR A 146 -15.33 -27.38 16.33
N LYS A 147 -15.94 -26.45 17.07
CA LYS A 147 -16.95 -26.80 18.09
C LYS A 147 -18.17 -27.48 17.49
N LYS A 148 -18.57 -27.10 16.28
CA LYS A 148 -19.68 -27.75 15.58
C LYS A 148 -19.34 -29.20 15.22
N GLU A 149 -18.14 -29.44 14.69
CA GLU A 149 -17.65 -30.79 14.38
C GLU A 149 -17.61 -31.66 15.64
N GLU A 150 -17.10 -31.13 16.76
CA GLU A 150 -17.08 -31.82 18.05
C GLU A 150 -18.50 -32.17 18.55
N ILE A 151 -19.46 -31.24 18.44
CA ILE A 151 -20.86 -31.47 18.79
C ILE A 151 -21.47 -32.58 17.92
N ASP A 152 -21.18 -32.58 16.62
CA ASP A 152 -21.70 -33.60 15.69
C ASP A 152 -21.12 -34.99 16.05
N GLU A 153 -19.83 -35.09 16.37
CA GLU A 153 -19.18 -36.32 16.84
C GLU A 153 -19.77 -36.83 18.16
N LEU A 154 -19.92 -35.96 19.15
CA LEU A 154 -20.52 -36.29 20.44
C LEU A 154 -21.98 -36.74 20.29
N THR A 155 -22.74 -36.10 19.38
CA THR A 155 -24.13 -36.48 19.09
C THR A 155 -24.21 -37.90 18.51
N VAL A 156 -23.29 -38.27 17.62
CA VAL A 156 -23.20 -39.64 17.07
C VAL A 156 -22.84 -40.64 18.17
N LEU A 157 -21.90 -40.30 19.06
CA LEU A 157 -21.52 -41.14 20.18
C LEU A 157 -22.68 -41.37 21.16
N VAL A 158 -23.41 -40.32 21.53
CA VAL A 158 -24.60 -40.42 22.39
C VAL A 158 -25.63 -41.36 21.79
N LYS A 159 -25.93 -41.25 20.49
CA LYS A 159 -26.87 -42.17 19.81
C LYS A 159 -26.38 -43.63 19.86
N ARG A 160 -25.07 -43.86 19.68
CA ARG A 160 -24.49 -45.20 19.76
C ARG A 160 -24.62 -45.78 21.17
N LEU A 161 -24.26 -45.01 22.19
CA LEU A 161 -24.38 -45.41 23.60
C LEU A 161 -25.83 -45.64 24.03
N GLN A 162 -26.78 -44.85 23.52
CA GLN A 162 -28.21 -45.08 23.76
C GLN A 162 -28.66 -46.43 23.19
N LYS A 163 -28.21 -46.79 21.98
CA LYS A 163 -28.52 -48.09 21.37
C LYS A 163 -27.89 -49.24 22.14
N GLU A 164 -26.61 -49.12 22.51
CA GLU A 164 -25.89 -50.13 23.28
C GLU A 164 -26.54 -50.35 24.66
N ASN A 165 -26.94 -49.28 25.35
CA ASN A 165 -27.67 -49.36 26.61
C ASN A 165 -29.03 -50.07 26.46
N SER A 166 -29.73 -49.88 25.32
CA SER A 166 -30.95 -50.63 25.03
C SER A 166 -30.68 -52.13 24.91
N ILE A 167 -29.64 -52.52 24.16
CA ILE A 167 -29.24 -53.92 23.98
C ILE A 167 -28.84 -54.54 25.32
N LEU A 168 -28.00 -53.85 26.10
CA LEU A 168 -27.57 -54.35 27.41
C LEU A 168 -28.72 -54.50 28.39
N LYS A 169 -29.77 -53.66 28.31
CA LYS A 169 -30.98 -53.85 29.11
C LYS A 169 -31.74 -55.11 28.72
N GLU A 170 -31.91 -55.35 27.42
CA GLU A 170 -32.54 -56.56 26.90
C GLU A 170 -31.76 -57.80 27.34
N GLU A 171 -30.43 -57.80 27.17
CA GLU A 171 -29.57 -58.90 27.63
C GLU A 171 -29.67 -59.11 29.15
N CYS A 172 -29.68 -58.03 29.94
CA CYS A 172 -29.80 -58.12 31.39
C CYS A 172 -31.15 -58.73 31.82
N ASP A 173 -32.24 -58.36 31.16
CA ASP A 173 -33.57 -58.94 31.38
C ASP A 173 -33.61 -60.42 30.98
N GLU A 174 -32.95 -60.81 29.88
CA GLU A 174 -32.80 -62.21 29.47
C GLU A 174 -32.00 -63.03 30.48
N TRP A 175 -30.83 -62.53 30.91
CA TRP A 175 -30.00 -63.19 31.92
C TRP A 175 -30.73 -63.34 33.26
N LYS A 176 -31.51 -62.33 33.64
CA LYS A 176 -32.36 -62.39 34.83
C LYS A 176 -33.41 -63.50 34.70
N ASN A 177 -34.10 -63.59 33.57
CA ASN A 177 -35.07 -64.66 33.32
C ASN A 177 -34.43 -66.05 33.31
N ILE A 178 -33.25 -66.19 32.69
CA ILE A 178 -32.48 -67.45 32.71
C ILE A 178 -32.10 -67.84 34.14
N HIS A 179 -31.64 -66.88 34.94
CA HIS A 179 -31.25 -67.10 36.33
C HIS A 179 -32.45 -67.48 37.22
N GLU A 180 -33.58 -66.78 37.09
CA GLU A 180 -34.82 -67.12 37.81
C GLU A 180 -35.32 -68.53 37.45
N ASN A 181 -35.23 -68.94 36.18
CA ASN A 181 -35.56 -70.30 35.75
C ASN A 181 -34.56 -71.34 36.28
N TYR A 182 -33.27 -71.00 36.32
CA TYR A 182 -32.25 -71.87 36.91
C TYR A 182 -32.53 -72.13 38.39
N LEU A 183 -32.84 -71.09 39.17
CA LEU A 183 -33.16 -71.22 40.61
C LEU A 183 -34.40 -72.10 40.83
N LYS A 184 -35.48 -71.91 40.06
CA LYS A 184 -36.67 -72.79 40.12
C LYS A 184 -36.32 -74.24 39.79
N ASN A 185 -35.52 -74.47 38.75
CA ASN A 185 -35.09 -75.81 38.36
C ASN A 185 -34.17 -76.47 39.40
N GLU A 186 -33.33 -75.72 40.11
CA GLU A 186 -32.51 -76.22 41.23
C GLU A 186 -33.37 -76.67 42.41
N GLU A 187 -34.37 -75.87 42.81
CA GLU A 187 -35.32 -76.24 43.87
C GLU A 187 -36.10 -77.51 43.51
N ASP A 188 -36.55 -77.62 42.26
CA ASP A 188 -37.22 -78.81 41.75
C ASP A 188 -36.27 -80.01 41.69
N LYS A 189 -35.00 -79.83 41.29
CA LYS A 189 -34.01 -80.92 41.25
C LYS A 189 -33.69 -81.50 42.63
N VAL A 190 -33.53 -80.66 43.65
CA VAL A 190 -33.27 -81.14 45.03
C VAL A 190 -34.46 -81.95 45.54
N SER A 191 -35.68 -81.44 45.32
CA SER A 191 -36.91 -82.13 45.68
C SER A 191 -37.07 -83.46 44.93
N ARG A 192 -36.84 -83.45 43.61
CA ARG A 192 -36.95 -84.62 42.73
C ARG A 192 -35.88 -85.68 43.02
N SER A 193 -34.64 -85.27 43.31
CA SER A 193 -33.56 -86.16 43.73
C SER A 193 -33.87 -86.82 45.07
N PHE A 194 -34.37 -86.06 46.05
CA PHE A 194 -34.84 -86.60 47.33
C PHE A 194 -35.96 -87.63 47.13
N PHE A 195 -36.97 -87.32 46.32
CA PHE A 195 -38.06 -88.25 46.02
C PHE A 195 -37.57 -89.53 45.34
N ILE A 196 -36.67 -89.44 44.35
CA ILE A 196 -36.11 -90.60 43.67
C ILE A 196 -35.29 -91.47 44.64
N GLN A 197 -34.44 -90.86 45.47
CA GLN A 197 -33.64 -91.59 46.45
C GLN A 197 -34.50 -92.25 47.53
N PHE A 198 -35.48 -91.52 48.07
CA PHE A 198 -36.44 -92.03 49.04
C PHE A 198 -37.25 -93.19 48.47
N LEU A 199 -37.80 -93.05 47.26
CA LEU A 199 -38.57 -94.10 46.59
C LEU A 199 -37.70 -95.31 46.23
N SER A 200 -36.45 -95.09 45.80
CA SER A 200 -35.48 -96.18 45.57
C SER A 200 -35.24 -96.98 46.84
N ALA A 201 -34.99 -96.29 47.97
CA ALA A 201 -34.79 -96.93 49.27
C ALA A 201 -36.05 -97.65 49.79
N PHE A 202 -37.23 -97.05 49.63
CA PHE A 202 -38.50 -97.63 50.04
C PHE A 202 -38.85 -98.88 49.21
N SER A 203 -38.70 -98.81 47.88
CA SER A 203 -38.99 -99.92 46.98
C SER A 203 -38.08 -101.14 47.20
N ASN A 204 -36.84 -100.94 47.66
CA ASN A 204 -35.92 -102.03 48.02
C ASN A 204 -36.38 -102.86 49.24
N ASN A 205 -37.30 -102.33 50.06
CA ASN A 205 -37.87 -103.07 51.21
C ASN A 205 -39.14 -103.87 50.87
N ILE A 206 -39.64 -103.75 49.64
CA ILE A 206 -40.79 -104.54 49.16
C ILE A 206 -40.26 -105.85 48.58
N TYR A 207 -40.44 -106.94 49.34
CA TYR A 207 -39.94 -108.28 48.98
C TYR A 207 -40.71 -108.93 47.81
N ASN A 208 -41.92 -108.45 47.48
CA ASN A 208 -42.72 -108.98 46.37
C ASN A 208 -42.41 -108.19 45.06
N PRO A 209 -41.76 -108.83 44.05
CA PRO A 209 -41.34 -108.14 42.83
C PRO A 209 -42.50 -107.54 42.02
N LEU A 210 -43.67 -108.18 42.03
CA LEU A 210 -44.83 -107.75 41.25
C LEU A 210 -45.51 -106.51 41.88
N GLU A 211 -45.57 -106.46 43.21
CA GLU A 211 -46.08 -105.29 43.95
C GLU A 211 -45.12 -104.10 43.83
N ARG A 212 -43.81 -104.39 43.88
CA ARG A 212 -42.77 -103.38 43.65
C ARG A 212 -42.87 -102.77 42.26
N GLU A 213 -43.02 -103.59 41.22
CA GLU A 213 -43.17 -103.14 39.84
C GLU A 213 -44.46 -102.34 39.62
N ASN A 214 -45.59 -102.77 40.20
CA ASN A 214 -46.86 -102.04 40.10
C ASN A 214 -46.84 -100.69 40.83
N MET A 215 -46.22 -100.61 42.01
CA MET A 215 -46.05 -99.35 42.75
C MET A 215 -45.17 -98.38 41.97
N LEU A 216 -44.03 -98.86 41.44
CA LEU A 216 -43.10 -98.06 40.65
C LEU A 216 -43.75 -97.57 39.35
N ASN A 217 -44.51 -98.41 38.64
CA ASN A 217 -45.22 -98.01 37.41
C ASN A 217 -46.36 -97.01 37.67
N GLY A 218 -47.08 -97.13 38.80
CA GLY A 218 -48.09 -96.16 39.22
C GLY A 218 -47.51 -94.78 39.51
N LEU A 219 -46.31 -94.72 40.10
CA LEU A 219 -45.60 -93.48 40.41
C LEU A 219 -44.94 -92.84 39.18
N VAL A 220 -44.38 -93.63 38.26
CA VAL A 220 -43.84 -93.14 36.98
C VAL A 220 -44.91 -92.40 36.16
N GLY A 221 -46.15 -92.88 36.21
CA GLY A 221 -47.28 -92.23 35.52
C GLY A 221 -47.66 -90.87 36.10
N GLN A 222 -47.38 -90.61 37.38
CA GLN A 222 -47.72 -89.34 38.06
C GLN A 222 -46.55 -88.35 38.08
N LEU A 223 -45.30 -88.82 38.07
CA LEU A 223 -44.11 -87.98 38.26
C LEU A 223 -43.38 -87.61 36.96
N HIS A 224 -43.86 -88.05 35.79
CA HIS A 224 -43.28 -87.77 34.47
C HIS A 224 -41.74 -87.87 34.45
N LEU A 225 -41.22 -88.98 34.97
CA LEU A 225 -39.79 -89.21 35.12
C LEU A 225 -39.08 -89.29 33.76
N THR A 226 -37.86 -88.75 33.67
CA THR A 226 -37.00 -88.88 32.48
C THR A 226 -36.51 -90.33 32.34
N ASN A 227 -35.97 -90.69 31.16
CA ASN A 227 -35.54 -92.07 30.91
C ASN A 227 -34.34 -92.48 31.79
N GLU A 228 -33.47 -91.54 32.14
CA GLU A 228 -32.35 -91.77 33.08
C GLU A 228 -32.87 -92.04 34.50
N GLU A 229 -33.88 -91.30 34.95
CA GLU A 229 -34.51 -91.48 36.27
C GLU A 229 -35.24 -92.82 36.40
N LYS A 230 -35.88 -93.30 35.32
CA LYS A 230 -36.53 -94.63 35.30
C LYS A 230 -35.53 -95.78 35.43
N SER A 231 -34.35 -95.64 34.81
CA SER A 231 -33.27 -96.64 34.87
C SER A 231 -32.73 -96.79 36.29
N LEU A 232 -32.53 -95.68 37.00
CA LEU A 232 -32.08 -95.68 38.41
C LEU A 232 -33.05 -96.37 39.37
N LEU A 233 -34.35 -96.39 39.03
CA LEU A 233 -35.39 -97.05 39.82
C LEU A 233 -35.57 -98.54 39.49
N GLY A 234 -34.75 -99.11 38.60
CA GLY A 234 -34.81 -100.52 38.22
C GLY A 234 -36.04 -100.88 37.37
N ILE A 235 -36.68 -99.90 36.73
CA ILE A 235 -37.87 -100.09 35.90
C ILE A 235 -37.40 -100.40 34.48
N TYR A 236 -37.72 -101.61 33.99
CA TYR A 236 -37.30 -102.05 32.66
C TYR A 236 -38.09 -101.31 31.58
N VAL A 237 -37.53 -100.24 31.03
CA VAL A 237 -38.08 -99.58 29.85
C VAL A 237 -37.80 -100.49 28.66
N LYS A 238 -38.82 -101.20 28.16
CA LYS A 238 -38.71 -101.89 26.86
C LYS A 238 -38.24 -100.85 25.82
N PRO A 239 -37.16 -101.09 25.07
CA PRO A 239 -36.80 -100.20 23.98
C PRO A 239 -37.95 -100.19 22.98
N LYS A 240 -38.60 -99.04 22.79
CA LYS A 240 -39.50 -98.86 21.66
C LYS A 240 -38.63 -98.83 20.41
N HIS A 241 -38.56 -99.97 19.74
CA HIS A 241 -38.26 -100.04 18.32
C HIS A 241 -39.36 -99.25 17.60
N ASN A 242 -39.05 -98.01 17.22
CA ASN A 242 -39.69 -97.33 16.11
C ASN A 242 -38.58 -96.65 15.33
N SER A 243 -38.17 -97.35 14.28
CA SER A 243 -37.56 -96.77 13.10
C SER A 243 -38.54 -95.75 12.48
N GLU A 244 -38.19 -94.48 12.61
CA GLU A 244 -38.35 -93.39 11.61
C GLU A 244 -39.75 -92.84 11.26
N PRO A 245 -39.85 -91.58 10.75
CA PRO A 245 -38.79 -90.81 10.08
C PRO A 245 -38.17 -89.69 10.93
N GLU A 246 -36.87 -89.54 10.73
CA GLU A 246 -36.15 -88.29 10.94
C GLU A 246 -36.92 -87.15 10.25
N GLU A 247 -37.51 -86.26 11.04
CA GLU A 247 -37.66 -84.89 10.58
C GLU A 247 -36.24 -84.39 10.33
N LYS A 248 -35.92 -84.10 9.07
CA LYS A 248 -34.69 -83.40 8.70
C LYS A 248 -34.56 -82.16 9.58
N GLU A 249 -33.66 -82.21 10.56
CA GLU A 249 -33.07 -81.01 11.14
C GLU A 249 -32.45 -80.25 9.97
N ILE A 250 -33.13 -79.20 9.51
CA ILE A 250 -32.49 -78.19 8.69
C ILE A 250 -31.47 -77.52 9.59
N SER A 251 -30.20 -77.80 9.34
CA SER A 251 -29.06 -77.18 10.02
C SER A 251 -29.25 -75.67 10.06
N LEU A 252 -29.01 -75.05 11.22
CA LEU A 252 -28.97 -73.58 11.37
C LEU A 252 -27.99 -72.95 10.37
N PHE A 253 -26.98 -73.70 9.92
CA PHE A 253 -26.05 -73.29 8.89
C PHE A 253 -26.73 -73.10 7.52
N ASP A 254 -27.67 -73.96 7.15
CA ASP A 254 -28.41 -73.86 5.87
C ASP A 254 -29.41 -72.70 5.88
N LYS A 255 -30.03 -72.42 7.04
CA LYS A 255 -30.87 -71.22 7.24
C LYS A 255 -30.07 -69.91 7.17
N PHE A 256 -28.83 -69.91 7.66
CA PHE A 256 -27.94 -68.75 7.59
C PHE A 256 -27.42 -68.53 6.16
N ALA A 257 -27.11 -69.61 5.42
CA ALA A 257 -26.65 -69.54 4.04
C ALA A 257 -27.73 -69.06 3.05
N SER A 258 -29.02 -69.32 3.31
CA SER A 258 -30.11 -68.76 2.51
C SER A 258 -30.33 -67.26 2.73
N PHE A 259 -30.04 -66.74 3.92
CA PHE A 259 -30.20 -65.31 4.25
C PHE A 259 -29.14 -64.42 3.57
N LEU A 260 -27.99 -64.97 3.20
CA LEU A 260 -26.90 -64.24 2.53
C LEU A 260 -27.04 -64.22 1.00
N LYS A 261 -28.07 -64.83 0.44
CA LYS A 261 -28.32 -64.90 -1.02
C LYS A 261 -29.50 -64.04 -1.51
N ASP A 262 -30.16 -63.32 -0.60
CA ASP A 262 -31.06 -62.19 -0.88
C ASP A 262 -30.33 -60.86 -0.58
#